data_AF-A0A357V1B3-F1
#
_entry.id   AF-A0A357V1B3-F1
#
_cell.length_a   1.000
_cell.length_b   1.000
_cell.length_c   1.000
_cell.angle_alpha   90.00
_cell.angle_beta   90.00
_cell.angle_gamma   90.00
#
_symmetry.space_group_name_H-M   'P 1'
#
loop_
_entity.id
_entity.type
_entity.pdbx_description
1 polymer ?
#
loop_
_entity_poly.entity_id
_entity_poly.type
_entity_poly.pdbx_seq_one_letter_code
_entity_poly.pdbx_strand_id
1 'polypeptide(L)'
;DDVVDEKELAPYLYPDLGRVEEVGVKALYFAYFFRWSMKENYDYIKDKIDFRLAENGRTDGTFTNFDSLDDKIDNLYYHMQFIKFGFGRSVRDACRMIQNDQMTRDEGLELARKYDAEFPATYHDEHLEYLSLTEAEFHDTIDKHRDPKIWERRGNEWVLKAPVE
;
A
#
# COMPACT_ATOMS: atom_id res chain seq x y z
N ASP A 1 -10.61 -32.07 -10.60
CA ASP A 1 -10.85 -31.35 -9.33
C ASP A 1 -10.56 -32.30 -8.19
N ASP A 2 -9.49 -32.03 -7.46
CA ASP A 2 -9.15 -32.80 -6.27
C ASP A 2 -10.05 -32.37 -5.11
N VAL A 3 -10.62 -33.35 -4.41
CA VAL A 3 -11.50 -33.12 -3.26
C VAL A 3 -10.63 -32.71 -2.07
N VAL A 4 -10.84 -31.49 -1.57
CA VAL A 4 -10.14 -30.97 -0.38
C VAL A 4 -10.78 -31.55 0.88
N ASP A 5 -9.97 -32.15 1.76
CA ASP A 5 -10.40 -32.69 3.06
C ASP A 5 -10.47 -31.58 4.12
N GLU A 6 -11.36 -31.71 5.10
CA GLU A 6 -11.54 -30.73 6.19
C GLU A 6 -10.24 -30.45 6.96
N LYS A 7 -9.35 -31.44 7.09
CA LYS A 7 -8.04 -31.27 7.74
C LYS A 7 -7.11 -30.34 6.97
N GLU A 8 -7.24 -30.29 5.65
CA GLU A 8 -6.46 -29.40 4.80
C GLU A 8 -6.92 -27.95 4.93
N LEU A 9 -8.15 -27.73 5.43
CA LEU A 9 -8.69 -26.41 5.74
C LEU A 9 -8.34 -25.92 7.15
N ALA A 10 -7.81 -26.78 8.03
CA ALA A 10 -7.54 -26.44 9.42
C ALA A 10 -6.70 -25.15 9.64
N PRO A 11 -5.68 -24.82 8.82
CA PRO A 11 -4.94 -23.55 8.95
C PRO A 11 -5.77 -22.28 8.66
N TYR A 12 -6.88 -22.43 7.92
CA TYR A 12 -7.77 -21.34 7.50
C TYR A 12 -9.03 -21.26 8.37
N LEU A 13 -9.27 -22.25 9.23
CA LEU A 13 -10.38 -22.27 10.16
C LEU A 13 -9.94 -21.70 11.50
N TYR A 14 -10.65 -20.68 11.95
CA TYR A 14 -10.41 -20.14 13.29
C TYR A 14 -10.81 -21.21 14.33
N PRO A 15 -10.02 -21.42 15.40
CA PRO A 15 -10.40 -22.30 16.48
C PRO A 15 -11.71 -21.82 17.13
N ASP A 16 -12.46 -22.72 17.73
CA ASP A 16 -13.64 -22.36 18.52
C ASP A 16 -13.26 -21.33 19.61
N LEU A 17 -13.93 -20.18 19.60
CA LEU A 17 -13.59 -19.06 20.50
C LEU A 17 -13.82 -19.41 21.97
N GLY A 18 -14.80 -20.26 22.28
CA GLY A 18 -15.04 -20.74 23.65
C GLY A 18 -13.85 -21.55 24.16
N ARG A 19 -13.32 -22.47 23.34
CA ARG A 19 -12.10 -23.21 23.67
C ARG A 19 -10.87 -22.32 23.84
N VAL A 20 -10.71 -21.30 22.98
CA VAL A 20 -9.63 -20.32 23.09
C VAL A 20 -9.69 -19.59 24.44
N GLU A 21 -10.89 -19.22 24.89
CA GLU A 21 -11.13 -18.60 26.19
C GLU A 21 -10.88 -19.57 27.36
N GLU A 22 -11.38 -20.81 27.28
CA GLU A 22 -11.21 -21.85 28.31
C GLU A 22 -9.74 -22.14 28.62
N VAL A 23 -8.88 -22.20 27.58
CA VAL A 23 -7.44 -22.41 27.77
C VAL A 23 -6.68 -21.13 28.12
N GLY A 24 -7.38 -19.99 28.21
CA GLY A 24 -6.82 -18.71 28.64
C GLY A 24 -5.86 -18.06 27.64
N VAL A 25 -6.05 -18.29 26.34
CA VAL A 25 -5.22 -17.67 25.30
C VAL A 25 -5.44 -16.16 25.31
N LYS A 26 -4.34 -15.40 25.30
CA LYS A 26 -4.35 -13.94 25.26
C LYS A 26 -3.65 -13.44 24.00
N ALA A 27 -4.38 -12.71 23.17
CA ALA A 27 -3.79 -11.99 22.05
C ALA A 27 -3.12 -10.71 22.57
N LEU A 28 -1.82 -10.58 22.29
CA LEU A 28 -1.05 -9.39 22.62
C LEU A 28 -0.52 -8.79 21.31
N TYR A 29 -0.82 -7.51 21.09
CA TYR A 29 -0.34 -6.81 19.91
C TYR A 29 1.04 -6.20 20.21
N PHE A 30 2.06 -6.56 19.44
CA PHE A 30 3.42 -6.01 19.60
C PHE A 30 3.42 -4.48 19.63
N ALA A 31 2.64 -3.87 18.73
CA ALA A 31 2.50 -2.43 18.59
C ALA A 31 1.94 -1.71 19.84
N TYR A 32 1.31 -2.46 20.78
CA TYR A 32 0.88 -1.93 22.06
C TYR A 32 2.05 -1.64 23.01
N PHE A 33 3.10 -2.47 22.95
CA PHE A 33 4.27 -2.37 23.83
C PHE A 33 5.41 -1.60 23.17
N PHE A 34 5.51 -1.69 21.84
CA PHE A 34 6.56 -1.07 21.06
C PHE A 34 5.93 -0.24 19.95
N ARG A 35 6.24 1.05 19.89
CA ARG A 35 5.75 1.91 18.81
C ARG A 35 6.23 1.36 17.47
N TRP A 36 5.30 1.09 16.55
CA TRP A 36 5.67 0.66 15.20
C TRP A 36 6.18 1.85 14.38
N SER A 37 7.38 1.71 13.80
CA SER A 37 8.01 2.74 12.98
C SER A 37 8.80 2.08 11.84
N MET A 38 8.32 2.21 10.61
CA MET A 38 8.96 1.57 9.44
C MET A 38 10.39 2.09 9.25
N LYS A 39 10.60 3.40 9.46
CA LYS A 39 11.93 4.01 9.36
C LYS A 39 12.89 3.51 10.43
N GLU A 40 12.46 3.42 11.69
CA GLU A 40 13.33 2.91 12.77
C GLU A 40 13.66 1.43 12.56
N ASN A 41 12.68 0.64 12.12
CA ASN A 41 12.90 -0.77 11.78
C ASN A 41 13.90 -0.92 10.63
N TYR A 42 13.77 -0.11 9.58
CA TYR A 42 14.72 -0.06 8.47
C TYR A 42 16.12 0.38 8.92
N ASP A 43 16.22 1.47 9.67
CA ASP A 43 17.50 1.97 10.20
C ASP A 43 18.21 0.95 11.08
N TYR A 44 17.45 0.11 11.81
CA TYR A 44 17.99 -0.99 12.59
C TYR A 44 18.52 -2.15 11.73
N ILE A 45 17.74 -2.59 10.73
CA ILE A 45 18.03 -3.83 9.99
C ILE A 45 19.07 -3.64 8.88
N LYS A 46 19.18 -2.44 8.29
CA LYS A 46 20.04 -2.16 7.13
C LYS A 46 21.53 -2.46 7.37
N ASP A 47 21.99 -2.34 8.61
CA ASP A 47 23.39 -2.60 9.00
C ASP A 47 23.60 -4.02 9.57
N LYS A 48 22.55 -4.85 9.61
CA LYS A 48 22.58 -6.20 10.20
C LYS A 48 22.57 -7.31 9.17
N ILE A 49 21.97 -7.05 8.02
CA ILE A 49 21.85 -8.00 6.91
C ILE A 49 22.09 -7.26 5.58
N ASP A 50 22.24 -8.02 4.50
CA ASP A 50 22.23 -7.49 3.13
C ASP A 50 20.81 -7.08 2.73
N PHE A 51 20.29 -6.01 3.34
CA PHE A 51 18.95 -5.49 3.08
C PHE A 51 18.93 -4.76 1.74
N ARG A 52 18.12 -5.25 0.79
CA ARG A 52 18.01 -4.67 -0.55
C ARG A 52 16.96 -3.57 -0.60
N LEU A 53 17.34 -2.45 -1.21
CA LEU A 53 16.46 -1.32 -1.47
C LEU A 53 15.85 -1.42 -2.86
N ALA A 54 14.79 -0.64 -3.12
CA ALA A 54 14.26 -0.47 -4.46
C ALA A 54 15.36 0.03 -5.42
N GLU A 55 15.53 -0.66 -6.55
CA GLU A 55 16.64 -0.44 -7.49
C GLU A 55 16.63 0.98 -8.09
N ASN A 56 15.43 1.55 -8.26
CA ASN A 56 15.24 2.90 -8.81
C ASN A 56 15.39 4.02 -7.77
N GLY A 57 15.88 3.69 -6.56
CA GLY A 57 16.04 4.62 -5.46
C GLY A 57 14.75 5.00 -4.74
N ARG A 58 13.59 4.59 -5.26
CA ARG A 58 12.24 4.67 -4.66
C ARG A 58 11.29 3.68 -5.33
N THR A 59 10.13 3.54 -4.73
CA THR A 59 8.99 2.80 -5.29
C THR A 59 7.98 3.77 -5.90
N ASP A 60 7.35 3.43 -7.04
CA ASP A 60 6.34 4.28 -7.66
C ASP A 60 5.21 4.60 -6.68
N GLY A 61 4.72 5.84 -6.70
CA GLY A 61 3.68 6.31 -5.80
C GLY A 61 4.18 6.76 -4.42
N THR A 62 5.47 6.62 -4.10
CA THR A 62 6.05 7.06 -2.82
C THR A 62 7.48 7.59 -2.97
N PHE A 63 7.96 8.22 -1.91
CA PHE A 63 9.34 8.71 -1.77
C PHE A 63 10.24 7.73 -1.01
N THR A 64 9.70 6.61 -0.52
CA THR A 64 10.45 5.58 0.22
C THR A 64 10.99 4.50 -0.72
N ASN A 65 11.99 3.74 -0.25
CA ASN A 65 12.69 2.73 -1.05
C ASN A 65 13.05 1.46 -0.27
N PHE A 66 12.49 1.29 0.93
CA PHE A 66 12.86 0.25 1.89
C PHE A 66 11.65 -0.54 2.43
N ASP A 67 10.44 -0.20 1.99
CA ASP A 67 9.19 -0.75 2.51
C ASP A 67 8.36 -1.34 1.37
N SER A 68 7.67 -2.46 1.63
CA SER A 68 6.79 -3.14 0.66
C SER A 68 7.49 -3.37 -0.70
N LEU A 69 8.56 -4.16 -0.68
CA LEU A 69 9.45 -4.41 -1.82
C LEU A 69 9.36 -5.86 -2.35
N ASP A 70 8.66 -6.73 -1.64
CA ASP A 70 8.57 -8.17 -1.90
C ASP A 70 7.39 -8.56 -2.80
N ASP A 71 6.51 -7.61 -3.14
CA ASP A 71 5.38 -7.80 -4.05
C ASP A 71 5.38 -6.75 -5.18
N LYS A 72 5.11 -7.20 -6.40
CA LYS A 72 4.99 -6.35 -7.59
C LYS A 72 3.63 -5.65 -7.66
N ILE A 73 2.58 -6.17 -7.02
CA ILE A 73 1.22 -5.64 -7.05
C ILE A 73 1.07 -4.37 -6.20
N ASP A 74 1.95 -4.16 -5.23
CA ASP A 74 1.80 -3.06 -4.26
C ASP A 74 1.70 -1.67 -4.92
N ASN A 75 2.55 -1.39 -5.90
CA ASN A 75 2.53 -0.08 -6.58
C ASN A 75 1.17 0.17 -7.24
N LEU A 76 0.60 -0.87 -7.86
CA LEU A 76 -0.73 -0.84 -8.45
C LEU A 76 -1.81 -0.67 -7.36
N TYR A 77 -1.71 -1.41 -6.25
CA TYR A 77 -2.65 -1.27 -5.13
C TYR A 77 -2.74 0.17 -4.62
N TYR A 78 -1.61 0.84 -4.42
CA TYR A 78 -1.59 2.22 -3.95
C TYR A 78 -2.07 3.22 -5.03
N HIS A 79 -1.82 2.96 -6.30
CA HIS A 79 -2.42 3.75 -7.38
C HIS A 79 -3.94 3.60 -7.40
N MET A 80 -4.47 2.39 -7.21
CA MET A 80 -5.91 2.13 -7.07
C MET A 80 -6.50 2.82 -5.84
N GLN A 81 -5.74 2.88 -4.74
CA GLN A 81 -6.10 3.68 -3.56
C GLN A 81 -6.26 5.16 -3.92
N PHE A 82 -5.29 5.73 -4.66
CA PHE A 82 -5.36 7.11 -5.14
C PHE A 82 -6.59 7.34 -6.02
N ILE A 83 -6.84 6.48 -7.00
CA ILE A 83 -8.04 6.56 -7.86
C ILE A 83 -9.32 6.51 -7.02
N LYS A 84 -9.40 5.62 -6.04
CA LYS A 84 -10.62 5.40 -5.26
C LYS A 84 -10.90 6.51 -4.25
N PHE A 85 -9.87 7.04 -3.59
CA PHE A 85 -10.02 7.91 -2.42
C PHE A 85 -9.37 9.30 -2.57
N GLY A 86 -8.58 9.52 -3.61
CA GLY A 86 -7.89 10.79 -3.88
C GLY A 86 -6.59 11.01 -3.11
N PHE A 87 -6.07 9.99 -2.42
CA PHE A 87 -4.74 9.99 -1.82
C PHE A 87 -4.09 8.62 -1.99
N GLY A 88 -2.77 8.60 -2.14
CA GLY A 88 -1.96 7.43 -2.47
C GLY A 88 -1.01 7.04 -1.35
N ARG A 89 0.08 6.36 -1.73
CA ARG A 89 1.08 5.87 -0.78
C ARG A 89 1.89 7.00 -0.16
N SER A 90 2.26 8.02 -0.93
CA SER A 90 3.07 9.14 -0.47
C SER A 90 2.41 9.88 0.71
N VAL A 91 1.11 10.17 0.65
CA VAL A 91 0.36 10.73 1.79
C VAL A 91 0.41 9.80 3.00
N ARG A 92 0.20 8.49 2.81
CA ARG A 92 0.23 7.52 3.92
C ARG A 92 1.58 7.46 4.60
N ASP A 93 2.66 7.41 3.82
CA ASP A 93 4.02 7.36 4.33
C ASP A 93 4.40 8.68 5.01
N ALA A 94 4.06 9.82 4.39
CA ALA A 94 4.28 11.14 4.97
C ALA A 94 3.54 11.31 6.31
N CYS A 95 2.26 10.96 6.39
CA CYS A 95 1.49 11.03 7.63
C CYS A 95 2.11 10.21 8.75
N ARG A 96 2.58 8.98 8.46
CA ARG A 96 3.26 8.12 9.46
C ARG A 96 4.57 8.73 9.93
N MET A 97 5.36 9.30 9.02
CA MET A 97 6.63 9.93 9.38
C MET A 97 6.42 11.22 10.17
N ILE A 98 5.42 12.04 9.81
CA ILE A 98 5.02 13.22 10.59
C ILE A 98 4.57 12.82 12.00
N GLN A 99 3.72 11.80 12.12
CA GLN A 99 3.25 11.29 13.42
C GLN A 99 4.41 10.81 14.32
N ASN A 100 5.51 10.35 13.71
CA ASN A 100 6.68 9.87 14.43
C ASN A 100 7.77 10.94 14.64
N ASP A 101 7.49 12.22 14.33
CA ASP A 101 8.45 13.34 14.39
C ASP A 101 9.68 13.13 13.47
N GLN A 102 9.50 12.41 12.37
CA GLN A 102 10.56 12.06 11.40
C GLN A 102 10.52 12.91 10.12
N MET A 103 9.49 13.74 9.96
CA MET A 103 9.24 14.55 8.78
C MET A 103 8.38 15.75 9.18
N THR A 104 8.65 16.91 8.61
CA THR A 104 7.78 18.08 8.79
C THR A 104 6.55 18.00 7.89
N ARG A 105 5.49 18.73 8.26
CA ARG A 105 4.27 18.79 7.44
C ARG A 105 4.54 19.33 6.03
N ASP A 106 5.41 20.33 5.90
CA ASP A 106 5.69 20.98 4.62
C ASP A 106 6.44 20.04 3.67
N GLU A 107 7.45 19.31 4.18
CA GLU A 107 8.14 18.25 3.43
C GLU A 107 7.18 17.15 2.99
N GLY A 108 6.32 16.68 3.90
CA GLY A 108 5.34 15.64 3.60
C GLY A 108 4.34 16.08 2.54
N LEU A 109 3.90 17.34 2.57
CA LEU A 109 2.99 17.91 1.58
C LEU A 109 3.64 18.00 0.19
N GLU A 110 4.91 18.41 0.11
CA GLU A 110 5.65 18.46 -1.16
C GLU A 110 5.76 17.07 -1.79
N LEU A 111 6.15 16.07 -0.99
CA LEU A 111 6.30 14.69 -1.45
C LEU A 111 4.96 14.06 -1.84
N ALA A 112 3.90 14.34 -1.08
CA ALA A 112 2.54 13.90 -1.38
C ALA A 112 2.09 14.41 -2.76
N ARG A 113 2.20 15.73 -2.99
CA ARG A 113 1.83 16.35 -4.27
C ARG A 113 2.63 15.82 -5.45
N LYS A 114 3.88 15.44 -5.20
CA LYS A 114 4.78 14.95 -6.24
C LYS A 114 4.49 13.50 -6.65
N TYR A 115 4.17 12.62 -5.70
CA TYR A 115 4.18 11.18 -5.94
C TYR A 115 2.82 10.49 -5.82
N ASP A 116 1.81 11.03 -5.13
CA ASP A 116 0.54 10.29 -4.93
C ASP A 116 -0.19 9.97 -6.24
N ALA A 117 -0.14 10.89 -7.20
CA ALA A 117 -0.78 10.75 -8.51
C ALA A 117 0.06 9.99 -9.54
N GLU A 118 1.26 9.55 -9.15
CA GLU A 118 2.17 8.87 -10.05
C GLU A 118 1.58 7.55 -10.54
N PHE A 119 1.77 7.29 -11.83
CA PHE A 119 1.38 6.02 -12.44
C PHE A 119 2.45 4.95 -12.16
N PRO A 120 2.05 3.73 -11.72
CA PRO A 120 2.97 2.68 -11.28
C PRO A 120 3.60 1.93 -12.48
N ALA A 121 4.50 2.58 -13.21
CA ALA A 121 5.05 2.05 -14.46
C ALA A 121 6.01 0.87 -14.28
N THR A 122 6.64 0.70 -13.10
CA THR A 122 7.76 -0.24 -12.90
C THR A 122 7.41 -1.70 -13.25
N TYR A 123 6.19 -2.15 -12.94
CA TYR A 123 5.74 -3.53 -13.16
C TYR A 123 4.46 -3.61 -14.00
N HIS A 124 4.09 -2.51 -14.68
CA HIS A 124 2.78 -2.37 -15.31
C HIS A 124 2.51 -3.44 -16.38
N ASP A 125 3.50 -3.74 -17.23
CA ASP A 125 3.36 -4.78 -18.26
C ASP A 125 3.08 -6.16 -17.63
N GLU A 126 3.74 -6.47 -16.50
CA GLU A 126 3.49 -7.71 -15.76
C GLU A 126 2.11 -7.72 -15.09
N HIS A 127 1.62 -6.56 -14.66
CA HIS A 127 0.26 -6.43 -14.12
C HIS A 127 -0.78 -6.72 -15.20
N LEU A 128 -0.61 -6.16 -16.40
CA LEU A 128 -1.49 -6.41 -17.53
C LEU A 128 -1.49 -7.89 -17.92
N GLU A 129 -0.31 -8.52 -17.98
CA GLU A 129 -0.19 -9.96 -18.25
C GLU A 129 -0.90 -10.79 -17.18
N TYR A 130 -0.61 -10.52 -15.90
CA TYR A 130 -1.20 -11.25 -14.77
C TYR A 130 -2.73 -11.13 -14.73
N LEU A 131 -3.26 -9.94 -15.00
CA LEU A 131 -4.70 -9.67 -15.01
C LEU A 131 -5.37 -10.05 -16.34
N SER A 132 -4.60 -10.41 -17.37
CA SER A 132 -5.07 -10.65 -18.73
C SER A 132 -5.87 -9.47 -19.30
N LEU A 133 -5.33 -8.25 -19.14
CA LEU A 133 -5.94 -7.01 -19.61
C LEU A 133 -5.08 -6.34 -20.68
N THR A 134 -5.73 -5.69 -21.64
CA THR A 134 -5.08 -4.67 -22.47
C THR A 134 -4.96 -3.35 -21.71
N GLU A 135 -4.07 -2.46 -22.18
CA GLU A 135 -3.91 -1.11 -21.65
C GLU A 135 -5.24 -0.32 -21.60
N ALA A 136 -6.03 -0.43 -22.68
CA ALA A 136 -7.32 0.23 -22.78
C ALA A 136 -8.33 -0.32 -21.76
N GLU A 137 -8.43 -1.64 -21.63
CA GLU A 137 -9.33 -2.29 -20.66
C GLU A 137 -8.94 -1.97 -19.22
N PHE A 138 -7.64 -1.87 -18.95
CA PHE A 138 -7.12 -1.45 -17.64
C PHE A 138 -7.61 -0.03 -17.31
N HIS A 139 -7.31 0.96 -18.16
CA HIS A 139 -7.73 2.34 -17.92
C HIS A 139 -9.26 2.50 -17.84
N ASP A 140 -10.01 1.85 -18.73
CA ASP A 140 -11.48 1.85 -18.69
C ASP A 140 -12.02 1.21 -17.41
N THR A 141 -11.30 0.25 -16.83
CA THR A 141 -11.71 -0.41 -15.58
C THR A 141 -11.43 0.44 -14.37
N ILE A 142 -10.20 0.95 -14.21
CA ILE A 142 -9.82 1.73 -13.03
C ILE A 142 -10.61 3.05 -12.95
N ASP A 143 -10.90 3.69 -14.08
CA ASP A 143 -11.62 4.97 -14.12
C ASP A 143 -13.07 4.86 -13.64
N LYS A 144 -13.70 3.67 -13.71
CA LYS A 144 -15.03 3.41 -13.13
C LYS A 144 -15.05 3.59 -11.61
N HIS A 145 -13.89 3.52 -10.96
CA HIS A 145 -13.78 3.64 -9.51
C HIS A 145 -13.57 5.08 -9.01
N ARG A 146 -13.45 6.05 -9.92
CA ARG A 146 -13.38 7.47 -9.57
C ARG A 146 -14.74 7.99 -9.13
N ASP A 147 -14.88 8.27 -7.84
CA ASP A 147 -16.12 8.89 -7.31
C ASP A 147 -16.27 10.32 -7.87
N PRO A 148 -17.37 10.67 -8.56
CA PRO A 148 -17.64 12.02 -9.05
C PRO A 148 -17.70 13.09 -7.96
N LYS A 149 -17.79 12.73 -6.67
CA LYS A 149 -17.67 13.65 -5.54
C LYS A 149 -16.23 14.09 -5.28
N ILE A 150 -15.26 13.24 -5.61
CA ILE A 150 -13.83 13.46 -5.39
C ILE A 150 -13.17 13.96 -6.68
N TRP A 151 -13.62 13.44 -7.82
CA TRP A 151 -13.02 13.66 -9.13
C TRP A 151 -13.87 14.55 -10.04
N GLU A 152 -13.17 15.34 -10.85
CA GLU A 152 -13.74 16.09 -11.97
C GLU A 152 -12.93 15.78 -13.23
N ARG A 153 -13.63 15.52 -14.35
CA ARG A 153 -12.97 15.36 -15.64
C ARG A 153 -12.86 16.73 -16.32
N ARG A 154 -11.62 17.20 -16.53
CA ARG A 154 -11.32 18.46 -17.22
C ARG A 154 -10.63 18.13 -18.54
N GLY A 155 -11.42 18.10 -19.63
CA GLY A 155 -10.95 17.63 -20.92
C GLY A 155 -10.60 16.14 -20.88
N ASN A 156 -9.33 15.81 -21.15
CA ASN A 156 -8.83 14.43 -21.14
C ASN A 156 -8.21 14.02 -19.80
N GLU A 157 -8.23 14.88 -18.79
CA GLU A 157 -7.57 14.64 -17.50
C GLU A 157 -8.57 14.53 -16.35
N TRP A 158 -8.24 13.68 -15.39
CA TRP A 158 -8.93 13.58 -14.11
C TRP A 158 -8.24 14.45 -13.07
N VAL A 159 -9.00 15.36 -12.46
CA VAL A 159 -8.49 16.31 -11.47
C VAL A 159 -9.24 16.12 -10.16
N LEU A 160 -8.49 16.13 -9.04
CA LEU A 160 -9.09 16.13 -7.71
C LEU A 160 -9.80 17.46 -7.45
N LYS A 161 -11.02 17.39 -6.94
CA LYS A 161 -11.78 18.57 -6.50
C LYS A 161 -11.20 19.20 -5.25
N ALA A 162 -10.59 18.40 -4.38
CA ALA A 162 -9.89 18.81 -3.16
C ALA A 162 -8.51 18.14 -3.15
N PRO A 163 -7.47 18.80 -3.67
CA PRO A 163 -6.10 18.27 -3.61
C PRO A 163 -5.58 18.28 -2.17
N VAL A 164 -4.49 17.54 -1.93
CA VAL A 164 -3.82 17.55 -0.63
C VAL A 164 -3.27 18.96 -0.31
N GLU A 165 -3.59 19.42 0.90
CA GLU A 165 -3.21 20.71 1.49
C GLU A 165 -2.46 20.50 2.79
#